data_AF-A0A356S6A2-F1
#
_entry.id   AF-A0A356S6A2-F1
#
_cell.length_a   1.000
_cell.length_b   1.000
_cell.length_c   1.000
_cell.angle_alpha   90.00
_cell.angle_beta   90.00
_cell.angle_gamma   90.00
#
_symmetry.space_group_name_H-M   'P 1'
#
loop_
_entity.id
_entity.type
_entity.pdbx_description
1 polymer ?
#
loop_
_entity_poly.entity_id
_entity_poly.type
_entity_poly.pdbx_seq_one_letter_code
_entity_poly.pdbx_strand_id
1 'polypeptide(L)' 'EKFRELAPEVDIVITTALIPNRPAPELWTEDMVAAMKPGSVIVDLAAERGGNCALTKAD' A
#
# COMPACT_ATOMS: atom_id res chain seq x y z
N GLU A 1 -12.56 0.74 5.31
CA GLU A 1 -13.64 0.58 4.31
C GLU A 1 -13.32 1.33 3.02
N LYS A 2 -13.03 2.64 3.05
CA LYS A 2 -12.82 3.42 1.82
C LYS A 2 -11.75 2.93 0.84
N PHE A 3 -10.57 2.49 1.32
CA PHE A 3 -9.52 1.98 0.43
C PHE A 3 -9.93 0.72 -0.34
N ARG A 4 -10.68 -0.17 0.33
CA ARG A 4 -11.19 -1.41 -0.27
C ARG A 4 -12.18 -1.13 -1.40
N GLU A 5 -13.05 -0.14 -1.23
CA GLU A 5 -14.01 0.28 -2.26
C GLU A 5 -13.32 0.85 -3.50
N LEU A 6 -12.21 1.58 -3.30
CA LEU A 6 -11.48 2.23 -4.39
C LEU A 6 -10.53 1.29 -5.13
N ALA A 7 -10.05 0.22 -4.48
CA ALA A 7 -9.04 -0.67 -5.03
C ALA A 7 -9.36 -1.19 -6.46
N PRO A 8 -10.60 -1.59 -6.81
CA PRO A 8 -10.91 -2.05 -8.18
C PRO A 8 -10.87 -0.94 -9.24
N GLU A 9 -11.02 0.32 -8.85
CA GLU A 9 -11.10 1.45 -9.77
C GLU A 9 -9.74 2.11 -10.02
N VAL A 10 -8.79 1.93 -9.10
CA VAL A 10 -7.50 2.62 -9.06
C VAL A 10 -6.40 1.86 -9.81
N ASP A 11 -5.71 2.56 -10.71
CA ASP A 11 -4.58 2.02 -11.47
C ASP A 11 -3.23 2.22 -10.75
N ILE A 12 -3.09 3.31 -9.96
CA ILE A 12 -1.84 3.66 -9.27
C ILE A 12 -2.14 4.08 -7.82
N VAL A 13 -1.40 3.50 -6.87
CA VAL A 13 -1.45 3.85 -5.45
C VAL A 13 -0.09 4.35 -5.00
N ILE A 14 -0.05 5.51 -4.33
CA ILE A 14 1.16 6.06 -3.72
C ILE A 14 0.91 6.21 -2.22
N THR A 15 1.70 5.51 -1.40
CA THR A 15 1.59 5.58 0.05
C THR A 15 2.82 6.25 0.66
N THR A 16 2.58 7.17 1.59
CA THR A 16 3.63 8.02 2.22
C THR A 16 3.52 8.07 3.73
N ALA A 17 2.55 7.36 4.32
CA ALA A 17 2.29 7.48 5.74
C ALA A 17 3.50 6.95 6.53
N LEU A 18 4.14 7.86 7.27
CA LEU A 18 5.32 7.57 8.05
C LEU A 18 5.35 8.46 9.29
N ILE A 19 5.34 7.85 10.47
CA ILE A 19 5.49 8.55 11.75
C ILE A 19 6.90 8.29 12.27
N PRO A 20 7.67 9.33 12.63
CA PRO A 20 8.99 9.16 13.21
C PRO A 20 8.99 8.19 14.39
N ASN A 21 9.97 7.29 14.43
CA ASN A 21 10.17 6.29 15.49
C ASN A 21 9.02 5.28 15.67
N ARG A 22 8.18 5.11 14.65
CA ARG A 22 7.17 4.05 14.60
C ARG A 22 7.32 3.24 13.31
N PRO A 23 6.89 1.96 13.31
CA PRO A 23 6.69 1.22 12.08
C PRO A 23 5.70 1.94 11.16
N ALA A 24 5.85 1.74 9.85
CA ALA A 24 4.83 2.17 8.90
C ALA A 24 3.51 1.43 9.21
N PRO A 25 2.36 2.13 9.21
CA PRO A 25 1.09 1.47 9.41
C PRO A 25 0.71 0.69 8.15
N GLU A 26 0.22 -0.54 8.30
CA GLU A 26 -0.39 -1.24 7.18
C GLU A 26 -1.72 -0.57 6.81
N LEU A 27 -1.79 0.03 5.62
CA LEU A 27 -2.97 0.72 5.09
C LEU A 27 -3.55 0.01 3.86
N TRP A 28 -2.69 -0.68 3.11
CA TRP A 28 -3.04 -1.37 1.88
C TRP A 28 -2.84 -2.87 2.05
N THR A 29 -3.93 -3.59 2.28
CA THR A 29 -3.91 -5.02 2.61
C THR A 29 -3.72 -5.88 1.37
N GLU A 30 -3.27 -7.13 1.55
CA GLU A 30 -3.03 -8.09 0.44
C GLU A 30 -4.26 -8.27 -0.45
N ASP A 31 -5.45 -8.34 0.15
CA ASP A 31 -6.68 -8.52 -0.61
C ASP A 31 -7.10 -7.25 -1.38
N MET A 32 -6.70 -6.04 -0.93
CA MET A 32 -6.85 -4.82 -1.71
C MET A 32 -5.90 -4.82 -2.91
N VAL A 33 -4.68 -5.34 -2.78
CA VAL A 33 -3.77 -5.55 -3.92
C VAL A 33 -4.40 -6.50 -4.93
N ALA A 34 -4.96 -7.62 -4.47
CA ALA A 34 -5.61 -8.61 -5.34
C ALA A 34 -6.87 -8.06 -6.05
N ALA A 35 -7.53 -7.06 -5.48
CA ALA A 35 -8.68 -6.39 -6.08
C ALA A 35 -8.33 -5.36 -7.15
N MET A 36 -7.07 -4.92 -7.24
CA MET A 36 -6.63 -3.96 -8.25
C MET A 36 -6.62 -4.58 -9.66
N LYS A 37 -6.71 -3.73 -10.68
CA LYS A 37 -6.62 -4.17 -12.07
C LYS A 37 -5.25 -4.79 -12.37
N PRO A 38 -5.16 -5.82 -13.23
CA PRO A 38 -3.88 -6.32 -13.70
C PRO A 38 -3.04 -5.22 -14.35
N GLY A 39 -1.78 -5.11 -13.95
CA GLY A 39 -0.87 -4.05 -14.41
C GLY A 39 -0.90 -2.77 -13.57
N SER A 40 -1.74 -2.69 -12.53
CA SER A 40 -1.69 -1.61 -11.56
C SER A 40 -0.35 -1.55 -10.81
N VAL A 41 0.00 -0.36 -10.34
CA VAL A 41 1.29 -0.08 -9.68
C VAL A 41 1.08 0.48 -8.28
N ILE A 42 1.86 0.00 -7.32
CA ILE A 42 1.93 0.54 -5.96
C ILE A 42 3.34 1.08 -5.73
N VAL A 43 3.45 2.34 -5.30
CA VAL A 43 4.70 2.97 -4.88
C VAL A 43 4.61 3.27 -3.39
N ASP A 44 5.42 2.55 -2.60
CA ASP A 44 5.42 2.65 -1.14
C ASP A 44 6.67 3.37 -0.63
N LEU A 45 6.50 4.64 -0.25
CA LEU A 45 7.60 5.49 0.23
C LEU A 45 7.98 5.19 1.69
N ALA A 46 7.27 4.27 2.37
CA ALA A 46 7.58 3.86 3.73
C ALA A 46 8.24 2.47 3.82
N ALA A 47 8.70 1.90 2.69
CA ALA A 47 9.27 0.56 2.60
C ALA A 47 10.40 0.30 3.61
N GLU A 48 11.28 1.28 3.83
CA GLU A 48 12.40 1.20 4.79
C GLU A 48 11.96 0.94 6.25
N ARG A 49 10.69 1.19 6.57
CA ARG A 49 10.12 0.99 7.92
C ARG A 49 8.99 -0.04 7.96
N GLY A 50 8.99 -0.97 7.02
CA GLY A 50 8.02 -2.06 6.90
C GLY A 50 6.97 -1.86 5.80
N GLY A 51 6.80 -0.63 5.30
CA GLY A 51 5.84 -0.33 4.24
C GLY A 51 4.40 -0.13 4.72
N ASN A 52 3.64 0.62 3.94
CA ASN A 52 2.19 0.77 4.09
C ASN A 52 1.40 -0.33 3.36
N CYS A 53 2.03 -1.04 2.42
CA CYS A 53 1.42 -2.15 1.69
C CYS A 53 1.91 -3.49 2.24
N ALA A 54 0.99 -4.42 2.51
CA ALA A 54 1.29 -5.73 3.11
C ALA A 54 2.27 -6.58 2.28
N LEU A 55 2.34 -6.34 0.97
CA LEU A 55 3.23 -7.06 0.04
C LEU A 55 4.54 -6.31 -0.25
N THR A 56 4.76 -5.14 0.34
CA THR A 56 6.03 -4.43 0.24
C THR A 56 7.14 -5.29 0.82
N LYS A 57 8.22 -5.45 0.05
CA LYS A 57 9.46 -6.06 0.53
C LYS A 57 10.45 -4.93 0.76
N ALA A 58 10.95 -4.81 1.98
CA ALA A 58 12.06 -3.93 2.27
C ALA A 58 13.32 -4.46 1.55
N ASP A 59 14.14 -3.53 1.06
CA ASP A 59 15.47 -3.81 0.51
C ASP A 59 16.46 -4.27 1.60
#